data_AF-A0A520SZ22-F1
#
_entry.id   AF-A0A520SZ22-F1
#
_cell.length_a   1.000
_cell.length_b   1.000
_cell.length_c   1.000
_cell.angle_alpha   90.00
_cell.angle_beta   90.00
_cell.angle_gamma   90.00
#
_symmetry.space_group_name_H-M   'P 1'
#
loop_
_entity.id
_entity.type
_entity.pdbx_description
1 polymer ?
#
loop_
_entity_poly.entity_id
_entity_poly.type
_entity_poly.pdbx_seq_one_letter_code
_entity_poly.pdbx_strand_id
1 'polypeptide(L)'
;MALELDMPKTAENYARQIRNWRAGLGLARVALYNAQAGDVEGVAKLVSEAIERGEDPLQDWRLNKVRSISSAALHLSGDDKNAKNVSEDLLPAERMEFDQAVASTVESKNIDEQIIACAKQINSMNFDEKISGLSSLLSLLEVVVSQEAYRNEINDLINRGINDLPFFHRINFRVRVIEIHLDANYRLPALKMADALLSEINELNLGAPDKIAAISKLANLYYKCDDVEKARMLLSNGAQLYDEAEKSIVNIDRCELLLMLAEVAHTSESAGIRDDLYLRALQAAFVNVNHRPRAEDVTQIYCSLAVNQVEPGELLSLTLDEKYSVLVIY
;
A
#
# COMPACT_ATOMS: atom_id res chain seq x y z
N MET A 1 -0.68 10.05 3.91
CA MET A 1 -1.06 10.67 5.20
C MET A 1 -2.39 11.41 5.21
N ALA A 2 -2.57 12.64 4.67
CA ALA A 2 -3.84 13.37 4.91
C ALA A 2 -5.10 12.61 4.41
N LEU A 3 -4.99 11.86 3.30
CA LEU A 3 -6.06 10.97 2.84
C LEU A 3 -6.21 9.71 3.72
N GLU A 4 -5.13 9.16 4.26
CA GLU A 4 -5.17 8.01 5.19
C GLU A 4 -5.83 8.35 6.52
N LEU A 5 -5.83 9.64 6.90
CA LEU A 5 -6.49 10.17 8.10
C LEU A 5 -7.92 10.69 7.83
N ASP A 6 -8.50 10.39 6.67
CA ASP A 6 -9.81 10.89 6.25
C ASP A 6 -9.92 12.43 6.29
N MET A 7 -8.86 13.12 5.87
CA MET A 7 -8.82 14.59 5.78
C MET A 7 -8.67 15.05 4.31
N PRO A 8 -9.63 14.76 3.42
CA PRO A 8 -9.52 15.06 1.99
C PRO A 8 -9.36 16.56 1.69
N LYS A 9 -9.99 17.45 2.48
CA LYS A 9 -9.81 18.91 2.33
C LYS A 9 -8.41 19.39 2.69
N THR A 10 -7.79 18.77 3.69
CA THR A 10 -6.39 19.06 4.04
C THR A 10 -5.45 18.55 2.96
N ALA A 11 -5.69 17.35 2.44
CA ALA A 11 -4.94 16.80 1.31
C ALA A 11 -5.04 17.69 0.06
N GLU A 12 -6.24 18.18 -0.26
CA GLU A 12 -6.49 19.13 -1.35
C GLU A 12 -5.68 20.41 -1.18
N ASN A 13 -5.71 21.00 0.02
CA ASN A 13 -4.96 22.23 0.34
C ASN A 13 -3.45 22.03 0.25
N TYR A 14 -2.92 20.87 0.67
CA TYR A 14 -1.51 20.56 0.51
C TYR A 14 -1.13 20.35 -0.96
N ALA A 15 -1.94 19.63 -1.72
CA ALA A 15 -1.70 19.40 -3.15
C ALA A 15 -1.61 20.71 -3.93
N ARG A 16 -2.48 21.70 -3.63
CA ARG A 16 -2.46 23.02 -4.27
C ARG A 16 -1.23 23.87 -3.96
N GLN A 17 -0.53 23.60 -2.86
CA GLN A 17 0.70 24.31 -2.50
C GLN A 17 1.94 23.77 -3.22
N ILE A 18 1.84 22.59 -3.83
CA ILE A 18 2.91 21.99 -4.62
C ILE A 18 3.08 22.77 -5.93
N ARG A 19 4.33 23.07 -6.30
CA ARG A 19 4.67 23.95 -7.44
C ARG A 19 4.95 23.23 -8.76
N ASN A 20 4.91 21.90 -8.78
CA ASN A 20 5.20 21.09 -9.96
C ASN A 20 4.08 20.08 -10.24
N TRP A 21 4.24 19.25 -11.27
CA TRP A 21 3.26 18.23 -11.70
C TRP A 21 2.69 17.34 -10.58
N ARG A 22 3.41 17.19 -9.47
CA ARG A 22 2.93 16.44 -8.30
C ARG A 22 1.69 17.07 -7.66
N ALA A 23 1.42 18.35 -7.91
CA ALA A 23 0.15 18.99 -7.58
C ALA A 23 -1.00 18.28 -8.29
N GLY A 24 -0.87 18.03 -9.59
CA GLY A 24 -1.84 17.27 -10.38
C GLY A 24 -2.03 15.84 -9.85
N LEU A 25 -0.93 15.16 -9.52
CA LEU A 25 -1.00 13.82 -8.91
C LEU A 25 -1.72 13.83 -7.56
N GLY A 26 -1.46 14.82 -6.71
CA GLY A 26 -2.13 14.98 -5.42
C GLY A 26 -3.63 15.21 -5.57
N LEU A 27 -4.02 16.11 -6.48
CA LEU A 27 -5.42 16.42 -6.77
C LEU A 27 -6.17 15.22 -7.36
N ALA A 28 -5.54 14.46 -8.29
CA ALA A 28 -6.14 13.24 -8.84
C ALA A 28 -6.39 12.19 -7.75
N ARG A 29 -5.48 12.04 -6.78
CA ARG A 29 -5.66 11.13 -5.64
C ARG A 29 -6.79 11.57 -4.70
N VAL A 30 -6.94 12.88 -4.46
CA VAL A 30 -8.09 13.41 -3.70
C VAL A 30 -9.40 13.12 -4.44
N ALA A 31 -9.43 13.32 -5.75
CA ALA A 31 -10.61 13.02 -6.56
C ALA A 31 -10.99 11.53 -6.49
N LEU A 32 -10.01 10.64 -6.61
CA LEU A 32 -10.22 9.20 -6.50
C LEU A 32 -10.72 8.81 -5.10
N TYR A 33 -10.12 9.37 -4.05
CA TYR A 33 -10.55 9.13 -2.67
C TYR A 33 -12.02 9.51 -2.45
N ASN A 34 -12.41 10.71 -2.87
CA ASN A 34 -13.79 11.18 -2.75
C ASN A 34 -14.76 10.28 -3.55
N ALA A 35 -14.39 9.90 -4.78
CA ALA A 35 -15.20 9.00 -5.61
C ALA A 35 -15.37 7.61 -4.97
N GLN A 36 -14.32 7.04 -4.38
CA GLN A 36 -14.38 5.77 -3.65
C GLN A 36 -15.28 5.85 -2.41
N ALA A 37 -15.31 7.01 -1.73
CA ALA A 37 -16.20 7.27 -0.60
C ALA A 37 -17.65 7.58 -1.00
N GLY A 38 -17.95 7.68 -2.31
CA GLY A 38 -19.26 8.09 -2.83
C GLY A 38 -19.53 9.60 -2.74
N ASP A 39 -18.56 10.40 -2.31
CA ASP A 39 -18.62 11.87 -2.35
C ASP A 39 -18.25 12.36 -3.74
N VAL A 40 -19.21 12.25 -4.67
CA VAL A 40 -18.99 12.57 -6.09
C VAL A 40 -19.01 14.08 -6.36
N GLU A 41 -19.37 14.91 -5.38
CA GLU A 41 -19.49 16.35 -5.57
C GLU A 41 -18.11 16.97 -5.82
N GLY A 42 -17.95 17.58 -7.00
CA GLY A 42 -16.72 18.26 -7.37
C GLY A 42 -15.58 17.34 -7.85
N VAL A 43 -15.77 16.02 -7.95
CA VAL A 43 -14.78 15.09 -8.52
C VAL A 43 -14.36 15.54 -9.92
N ALA A 44 -15.30 15.87 -10.80
CA ALA A 44 -15.00 16.34 -12.16
C ALA A 44 -14.16 17.63 -12.17
N LYS A 45 -14.40 18.55 -11.22
CA LYS A 45 -13.62 19.78 -11.07
C LYS A 45 -12.20 19.48 -10.61
N LEU A 46 -12.03 18.61 -9.61
CA LEU A 46 -10.73 18.17 -9.14
C LEU A 46 -9.94 17.47 -10.24
N VAL A 47 -10.59 16.61 -11.03
CA VAL A 47 -9.95 15.94 -12.18
C VAL A 47 -9.50 16.93 -13.24
N SER A 48 -10.32 17.92 -13.58
CA SER A 48 -9.94 18.97 -14.53
C SER A 48 -8.71 19.74 -14.03
N GLU A 49 -8.72 20.18 -12.76
CA GLU A 49 -7.59 20.88 -12.15
C GLU A 49 -6.36 19.97 -12.06
N ALA A 50 -6.54 18.68 -11.77
CA ALA A 50 -5.46 17.71 -11.68
C ALA A 50 -4.73 17.52 -13.02
N ILE A 51 -5.48 17.40 -14.11
CA ILE A 51 -4.93 17.25 -15.46
C ILE A 51 -4.15 18.52 -15.85
N GLU A 52 -4.75 19.71 -15.68
CA GLU A 52 -4.10 20.99 -15.97
C GLU A 52 -2.79 21.15 -15.16
N ARG A 53 -2.83 20.85 -13.87
CA ARG A 53 -1.65 20.94 -12.99
C ARG A 53 -0.65 19.82 -13.18
N GLY A 54 -1.05 18.74 -13.84
CA GLY A 54 -0.24 17.55 -14.13
C GLY A 54 0.56 17.67 -15.43
N GLU A 55 0.26 18.66 -16.27
CA GLU A 55 1.00 18.91 -17.51
C GLU A 55 2.47 19.24 -17.20
N ASP A 56 3.36 18.48 -17.83
CA ASP A 56 4.80 18.68 -17.77
C ASP A 56 5.36 18.58 -19.20
N PRO A 57 5.80 19.69 -19.82
CA PRO A 57 6.26 19.71 -21.22
C PRO A 57 7.46 18.81 -21.52
N LEU A 58 8.12 18.28 -20.49
CA LEU A 58 9.33 17.49 -20.62
C LEU A 58 9.10 16.00 -20.42
N GLN A 59 7.96 15.56 -19.86
CA GLN A 59 7.77 14.18 -19.39
C GLN A 59 6.29 13.71 -19.43
N ASP A 60 5.84 13.27 -20.61
CA ASP A 60 4.47 12.80 -20.87
C ASP A 60 3.99 11.68 -19.92
N TRP A 61 4.89 10.79 -19.48
CA TRP A 61 4.55 9.68 -18.58
C TRP A 61 3.96 10.13 -17.23
N ARG A 62 4.30 11.35 -16.77
CA ARG A 62 3.75 11.93 -15.53
C ARG A 62 2.29 12.28 -15.69
N LEU A 63 1.94 12.91 -16.81
CA LEU A 63 0.57 13.23 -17.16
C LEU A 63 -0.24 11.95 -17.37
N ASN A 64 0.35 10.90 -17.96
CA ASN A 64 -0.30 9.61 -18.11
C ASN A 64 -0.69 9.00 -16.76
N LYS A 65 0.17 9.08 -15.73
CA LYS A 65 -0.19 8.62 -14.39
C LYS A 65 -1.33 9.44 -13.77
N VAL A 66 -1.35 10.76 -13.99
CA VAL A 66 -2.45 11.64 -13.55
C VAL A 66 -3.75 11.24 -14.25
N ARG A 67 -3.73 11.07 -15.58
CA ARG A 67 -4.88 10.64 -16.39
C ARG A 67 -5.42 9.27 -15.97
N SER A 68 -4.54 8.32 -15.64
CA SER A 68 -4.91 6.99 -15.16
C SER A 68 -5.74 7.07 -13.87
N ILE A 69 -5.26 7.82 -12.87
CA ILE A 69 -5.99 8.01 -11.59
C ILE A 69 -7.27 8.82 -11.81
N SER A 70 -7.21 9.88 -12.63
CA SER A 70 -8.35 10.73 -12.93
C SER A 70 -9.48 9.99 -13.66
N SER A 71 -9.16 9.09 -14.60
CA SER A 71 -10.15 8.28 -15.29
C SER A 71 -10.81 7.26 -14.35
N ALA A 72 -10.06 6.67 -13.42
CA ALA A 72 -10.62 5.84 -12.34
C ALA A 72 -11.60 6.63 -11.46
N ALA A 73 -11.23 7.85 -11.05
CA ALA A 73 -12.09 8.73 -10.24
C ALA A 73 -13.39 9.10 -10.97
N LEU A 74 -13.31 9.44 -12.26
CA LEU A 74 -14.47 9.74 -13.09
C LEU A 74 -15.40 8.55 -13.23
N HIS A 75 -14.85 7.36 -13.49
CA HIS A 75 -15.61 6.10 -13.60
C HIS A 75 -16.39 5.81 -12.31
N LEU A 76 -15.71 5.84 -11.16
CA LEU A 76 -16.35 5.60 -9.85
C LEU A 76 -17.38 6.67 -9.48
N SER A 77 -17.25 7.88 -10.02
CA SER A 77 -18.26 8.94 -9.85
C SER A 77 -19.46 8.85 -10.80
N GLY A 78 -19.46 7.89 -11.74
CA GLY A 78 -20.52 7.66 -12.72
C GLY A 78 -20.37 8.43 -14.04
N ASP A 79 -19.22 9.06 -14.30
CA ASP A 79 -18.92 9.80 -15.54
C ASP A 79 -18.07 8.95 -16.50
N ASP A 80 -18.61 7.79 -16.91
CA ASP A 80 -17.94 6.83 -17.79
C ASP A 80 -17.49 7.44 -19.11
N LYS A 81 -18.22 8.45 -19.60
CA LYS A 81 -17.90 9.12 -20.87
C LYS A 81 -16.58 9.88 -20.74
N ASN A 82 -16.44 10.72 -19.72
CA ASN A 82 -15.20 11.46 -19.53
C ASN A 82 -14.08 10.54 -19.04
N ALA A 83 -14.39 9.50 -18.26
CA ALA A 83 -13.40 8.50 -17.87
C ALA A 83 -12.74 7.87 -19.10
N LYS A 84 -13.54 7.43 -20.08
CA LYS A 84 -13.04 6.89 -21.36
C LYS A 84 -12.19 7.90 -22.12
N ASN A 85 -12.66 9.14 -22.28
CA ASN A 85 -11.91 10.19 -22.98
C ASN A 85 -10.55 10.46 -22.34
N VAL A 86 -10.48 10.51 -21.00
CA VAL A 86 -9.22 10.74 -20.27
C VAL A 86 -8.26 9.55 -20.41
N SER A 87 -8.79 8.34 -20.59
CA SER A 87 -8.02 7.09 -20.73
C SER A 87 -7.66 6.69 -22.16
N GLU A 88 -8.19 7.38 -23.19
CA GLU A 88 -8.20 6.89 -24.58
C GLU A 88 -6.80 6.67 -25.16
N ASP A 89 -5.87 7.60 -24.89
CA ASP A 89 -4.49 7.56 -25.39
C ASP A 89 -3.53 6.82 -24.45
N LEU A 90 -4.00 6.30 -23.31
CA LEU A 90 -3.15 5.59 -22.37
C LEU A 90 -2.85 4.19 -22.89
N LEU A 91 -1.58 3.81 -22.86
CA LEU A 91 -1.19 2.43 -23.14
C LEU A 91 -1.81 1.49 -22.10
N PRO A 92 -2.05 0.20 -22.43
CA PRO A 92 -2.58 -0.77 -21.47
C PRO A 92 -1.79 -0.82 -20.14
N ALA A 93 -0.47 -0.69 -20.20
CA ALA A 93 0.42 -0.61 -19.04
C ALA A 93 0.15 0.61 -18.12
N GLU A 94 -0.37 1.70 -18.69
CA GLU A 94 -0.58 2.97 -17.99
C GLU A 94 -2.01 3.11 -17.45
N ARG A 95 -2.92 2.24 -17.88
CA ARG A 95 -4.36 2.28 -17.55
C ARG A 95 -4.75 1.53 -16.28
N MET A 96 -3.78 0.98 -15.55
CA MET A 96 -4.02 0.07 -14.43
C MET A 96 -5.11 0.55 -13.44
N GLU A 97 -5.10 1.82 -13.04
CA GLU A 97 -6.07 2.36 -12.06
C GLU A 97 -7.50 2.38 -12.64
N PHE A 98 -7.65 2.74 -13.91
CA PHE A 98 -8.94 2.76 -14.60
C PHE A 98 -9.49 1.34 -14.78
N ASP A 99 -8.66 0.41 -15.25
CA ASP A 99 -9.07 -0.97 -15.47
C ASP A 99 -9.49 -1.64 -14.14
N GLN A 100 -8.82 -1.32 -13.02
CA GLN A 100 -9.22 -1.75 -11.68
C GLN A 100 -10.58 -1.17 -11.25
N ALA A 101 -10.80 0.13 -11.47
CA ALA A 101 -12.09 0.77 -11.14
C ALA A 101 -13.26 0.21 -11.97
N VAL A 102 -13.01 -0.15 -13.23
CA VAL A 102 -13.99 -0.85 -14.06
C VAL A 102 -14.28 -2.25 -13.50
N ALA A 103 -13.25 -2.99 -13.11
CA ALA A 103 -13.40 -4.33 -12.55
C ALA A 103 -14.16 -4.35 -11.20
N SER A 104 -14.06 -3.30 -10.39
CA SER A 104 -14.70 -3.23 -9.07
C SER A 104 -16.20 -2.87 -9.10
N THR A 105 -16.73 -2.42 -10.23
CA THR A 105 -18.13 -1.95 -10.38
C THR A 105 -19.02 -2.92 -11.16
N VAL A 106 -18.55 -4.16 -11.36
CA VAL A 106 -19.17 -5.14 -12.26
C VAL A 106 -20.44 -5.74 -11.67
N GLU A 107 -21.55 -5.62 -12.42
CA GLU A 107 -22.73 -6.46 -12.18
C GLU A 107 -22.43 -7.93 -12.54
N SER A 108 -22.93 -8.85 -11.73
CA SER A 108 -22.61 -10.29 -11.69
C SER A 108 -22.76 -11.10 -12.99
N LYS A 109 -23.17 -10.50 -14.11
CA LYS A 109 -23.44 -11.18 -15.38
C LYS A 109 -22.25 -11.29 -16.35
N ASN A 110 -21.12 -10.62 -16.09
CA ASN A 110 -19.96 -10.62 -17.00
C ASN A 110 -18.65 -11.14 -16.37
N ILE A 111 -18.72 -11.91 -15.27
CA ILE A 111 -17.52 -12.38 -14.54
C ILE A 111 -16.61 -13.24 -15.43
N ASP A 112 -17.20 -14.18 -16.18
CA ASP A 112 -16.45 -15.11 -17.05
C ASP A 112 -15.62 -14.36 -18.12
N GLU A 113 -16.22 -13.35 -18.76
CA GLU A 113 -15.55 -12.55 -19.79
C GLU A 113 -14.35 -11.78 -19.22
N GLN A 114 -14.45 -11.28 -17.99
CA GLN A 114 -13.35 -10.59 -17.34
C GLN A 114 -12.24 -11.53 -16.88
N ILE A 115 -12.59 -12.72 -16.37
CA ILE A 115 -11.59 -13.75 -16.05
C ILE A 115 -10.78 -14.09 -17.31
N ILE A 116 -11.44 -14.27 -18.45
CA ILE A 116 -10.78 -14.53 -19.74
C ILE A 116 -9.88 -13.37 -20.16
N ALA A 117 -10.36 -12.13 -20.03
CA ALA A 117 -9.57 -10.93 -20.36
C ALA A 117 -8.31 -10.82 -19.47
N CYS A 118 -8.46 -11.02 -18.17
CA CYS A 118 -7.35 -11.02 -17.22
C CYS A 118 -6.36 -12.15 -17.53
N ALA A 119 -6.85 -13.36 -17.81
CA ALA A 119 -5.98 -14.48 -18.17
C ALA A 119 -5.15 -14.19 -19.43
N LYS A 120 -5.71 -13.47 -20.41
CA LYS A 120 -4.95 -13.02 -21.59
C LYS A 120 -3.82 -12.04 -21.21
N GLN A 121 -4.10 -11.08 -20.33
CA GLN A 121 -3.11 -10.11 -19.84
C GLN A 121 -2.00 -10.79 -19.03
N ILE A 122 -2.34 -11.74 -18.15
CA ILE A 122 -1.39 -12.52 -17.34
C ILE A 122 -0.46 -13.37 -18.22
N ASN A 123 -0.98 -13.92 -19.32
CA ASN A 123 -0.17 -14.71 -20.24
C ASN A 123 0.59 -13.86 -21.28
N SER A 124 0.50 -12.53 -21.21
CA SER A 124 1.32 -11.67 -22.05
C SER A 124 2.80 -11.78 -21.66
N MET A 125 3.69 -11.43 -22.60
CA MET A 125 5.12 -11.25 -22.30
C MET A 125 5.43 -9.85 -21.77
N ASN A 126 4.40 -9.05 -21.49
CA ASN A 126 4.54 -7.69 -20.99
C ASN A 126 4.32 -7.69 -19.47
N PHE A 127 5.35 -7.25 -18.73
CA PHE A 127 5.33 -7.22 -17.27
C PHE A 127 4.16 -6.38 -16.73
N ASP A 128 3.91 -5.21 -17.31
CA ASP A 128 2.86 -4.30 -16.83
C ASP A 128 1.46 -4.84 -17.12
N GLU A 129 1.26 -5.46 -18.29
CA GLU A 129 0.00 -6.14 -18.59
C GLU A 129 -0.24 -7.31 -17.63
N LYS A 130 0.81 -8.08 -17.29
CA LYS A 130 0.71 -9.16 -16.30
C LYS A 130 0.31 -8.63 -14.92
N ILE A 131 0.95 -7.56 -14.45
CA ILE A 131 0.61 -6.92 -13.17
C ILE A 131 -0.83 -6.38 -13.19
N SER A 132 -1.24 -5.77 -14.30
CA SER A 132 -2.62 -5.27 -14.49
C SER A 132 -3.62 -6.42 -14.41
N GLY A 133 -3.42 -7.51 -15.16
CA GLY A 133 -4.30 -8.67 -15.15
C GLY A 133 -4.42 -9.34 -13.76
N LEU A 134 -3.32 -9.47 -13.02
CA LEU A 134 -3.34 -9.99 -11.66
C LEU A 134 -4.08 -9.06 -10.68
N SER A 135 -3.93 -7.74 -10.84
CA SER A 135 -4.62 -6.76 -9.99
C SER A 135 -6.12 -6.70 -10.26
N SER A 136 -6.52 -6.84 -11.53
CA SER A 136 -7.93 -6.99 -11.92
C SER A 136 -8.53 -8.28 -11.37
N LEU A 137 -7.78 -9.39 -11.36
CA LEU A 137 -8.22 -10.63 -10.69
C LEU A 137 -8.42 -10.45 -9.17
N LEU A 138 -7.58 -9.68 -8.49
CA LEU A 138 -7.79 -9.36 -7.07
C LEU A 138 -9.10 -8.57 -6.86
N SER A 139 -9.36 -7.59 -7.71
CA SER A 139 -10.58 -6.78 -7.65
C SER A 139 -11.84 -7.63 -7.90
N LEU A 140 -11.76 -8.56 -8.86
CA LEU A 140 -12.82 -9.54 -9.09
C LEU A 140 -13.01 -10.48 -7.90
N LEU A 141 -11.92 -10.95 -7.31
CA LEU A 141 -11.96 -11.83 -6.14
C LEU A 141 -12.71 -11.18 -4.99
N GLU A 142 -12.51 -9.88 -4.72
CA GLU A 142 -13.25 -9.15 -3.68
C GLU A 142 -14.78 -9.26 -3.85
N VAL A 143 -15.25 -9.20 -5.09
CA VAL A 143 -16.69 -9.27 -5.43
C VAL A 143 -17.21 -10.71 -5.35
N VAL A 144 -16.41 -11.70 -5.78
CA VAL A 144 -16.86 -13.09 -5.96
C VAL A 144 -16.32 -14.06 -4.91
N VAL A 145 -15.63 -13.60 -3.88
CA VAL A 145 -15.00 -14.43 -2.84
C VAL A 145 -15.97 -15.41 -2.16
N SER A 146 -17.24 -15.05 -2.04
CA SER A 146 -18.28 -15.93 -1.48
C SER A 146 -18.74 -17.03 -2.45
N GLN A 147 -18.46 -16.90 -3.75
CA GLN A 147 -18.82 -17.84 -4.80
C GLN A 147 -17.69 -18.84 -5.02
N GLU A 148 -17.84 -20.06 -4.49
CA GLU A 148 -16.75 -21.04 -4.41
C GLU A 148 -16.07 -21.37 -5.74
N ALA A 149 -16.85 -21.56 -6.81
CA ALA A 149 -16.30 -21.87 -8.13
C ALA A 149 -15.36 -20.76 -8.62
N TYR A 150 -15.83 -19.50 -8.60
CA TYR A 150 -15.05 -18.34 -9.03
C TYR A 150 -13.88 -18.04 -8.10
N ARG A 151 -14.07 -18.13 -6.78
CA ARG A 151 -12.99 -17.96 -5.80
C ARG A 151 -11.84 -18.92 -6.10
N ASN A 152 -12.14 -20.20 -6.32
CA ASN A 152 -11.11 -21.21 -6.57
C ASN A 152 -10.41 -20.97 -7.92
N GLU A 153 -11.17 -20.69 -8.98
CA GLU A 153 -10.61 -20.40 -10.31
C GLU A 153 -9.68 -19.18 -10.30
N ILE A 154 -10.11 -18.08 -9.68
CA ILE A 154 -9.31 -16.85 -9.60
C ILE A 154 -8.06 -17.08 -8.74
N ASN A 155 -8.18 -17.76 -7.59
CA ASN A 155 -7.02 -18.11 -6.78
C ASN A 155 -6.00 -18.94 -7.55
N ASP A 156 -6.44 -19.92 -8.35
CA ASP A 156 -5.57 -20.75 -9.17
C ASP A 156 -4.89 -19.97 -10.31
N LEU A 157 -5.60 -19.01 -10.91
CA LEU A 157 -5.03 -18.11 -11.92
C LEU A 157 -3.98 -17.19 -11.31
N ILE A 158 -4.27 -16.56 -10.16
CA ILE A 158 -3.32 -15.70 -9.45
C ILE A 158 -2.09 -16.53 -9.07
N ASN A 159 -2.25 -17.68 -8.42
CA ASN A 159 -1.14 -18.54 -7.99
C ASN A 159 -0.22 -18.96 -9.15
N ARG A 160 -0.78 -19.24 -10.33
CA ARG A 160 0.02 -19.53 -11.52
C ARG A 160 0.70 -18.28 -12.07
N GLY A 161 -0.03 -17.17 -12.17
CA GLY A 161 0.44 -15.94 -12.79
C GLY A 161 1.52 -15.20 -12.01
N ILE A 162 1.64 -15.43 -10.70
CA ILE A 162 2.67 -14.79 -9.88
C ILE A 162 4.02 -15.51 -9.90
N ASN A 163 4.08 -16.80 -10.27
CA ASN A 163 5.27 -17.62 -10.03
C ASN A 163 6.55 -17.12 -10.71
N ASP A 164 6.43 -16.46 -11.86
CA ASP A 164 7.55 -15.90 -12.61
C ASP A 164 7.81 -14.42 -12.33
N LEU A 165 7.03 -13.80 -11.43
CA LEU A 165 7.28 -12.44 -10.97
C LEU A 165 8.45 -12.38 -9.99
N PRO A 166 9.13 -11.22 -9.88
CA PRO A 166 10.06 -10.96 -8.80
C PRO A 166 9.38 -11.19 -7.44
N PHE A 167 10.17 -11.72 -6.50
CA PHE A 167 9.69 -12.17 -5.21
C PHE A 167 8.83 -11.15 -4.44
N PHE A 168 9.18 -9.86 -4.48
CA PHE A 168 8.38 -8.82 -3.84
C PHE A 168 6.95 -8.72 -4.37
N HIS A 169 6.77 -8.82 -5.69
CA HIS A 169 5.45 -8.84 -6.29
C HIS A 169 4.68 -10.09 -5.88
N ARG A 170 5.35 -11.25 -5.83
CA ARG A 170 4.76 -12.51 -5.36
C ARG A 170 4.19 -12.38 -3.94
N ILE A 171 4.98 -11.86 -3.00
CA ILE A 171 4.49 -11.64 -1.63
C ILE A 171 3.29 -10.68 -1.66
N ASN A 172 3.39 -9.55 -2.35
CA ASN A 172 2.34 -8.53 -2.33
C ASN A 172 1.00 -9.09 -2.83
N PHE A 173 1.00 -9.83 -3.94
CA PHE A 173 -0.21 -10.50 -4.44
C PHE A 173 -0.74 -11.55 -3.47
N ARG A 174 0.14 -12.39 -2.89
CA ARG A 174 -0.29 -13.40 -1.91
C ARG A 174 -0.88 -12.77 -0.66
N VAL A 175 -0.24 -11.73 -0.11
CA VAL A 175 -0.76 -10.98 1.04
C VAL A 175 -2.14 -10.44 0.72
N ARG A 176 -2.33 -9.80 -0.45
CA ARG A 176 -3.65 -9.26 -0.81
C ARG A 176 -4.72 -10.34 -0.96
N VAL A 177 -4.39 -11.51 -1.54
CA VAL A 177 -5.32 -12.65 -1.57
C VAL A 177 -5.74 -13.06 -0.16
N ILE A 178 -4.79 -13.15 0.78
CA ILE A 178 -5.07 -13.53 2.17
C ILE A 178 -5.99 -12.50 2.82
N GLU A 179 -5.73 -11.21 2.62
CA GLU A 179 -6.58 -10.13 3.14
C GLU A 179 -8.01 -10.20 2.60
N ILE A 180 -8.19 -10.42 1.30
CA ILE A 180 -9.53 -10.56 0.71
C ILE A 180 -10.30 -11.72 1.34
N HIS A 181 -9.63 -12.83 1.64
CA HIS A 181 -10.26 -13.95 2.35
C HIS A 181 -10.61 -13.57 3.80
N LEU A 182 -9.75 -12.82 4.49
CA LEU A 182 -10.02 -12.34 5.85
C LEU A 182 -11.20 -11.37 5.90
N ASP A 183 -11.25 -10.41 4.98
CA ASP A 183 -12.34 -9.43 4.85
C ASP A 183 -13.69 -10.14 4.61
N ALA A 184 -13.66 -11.29 3.93
CA ALA A 184 -14.81 -12.15 3.70
C ALA A 184 -15.05 -13.23 4.79
N ASN A 185 -14.38 -13.13 5.95
CA ASN A 185 -14.47 -14.05 7.08
C ASN A 185 -14.01 -15.51 6.80
N TYR A 186 -13.22 -15.74 5.74
CA TYR A 186 -12.59 -17.04 5.44
C TYR A 186 -11.26 -17.23 6.17
N ARG A 187 -11.33 -17.20 7.49
CA ARG A 187 -10.13 -17.16 8.34
C ARG A 187 -9.28 -18.42 8.33
N LEU A 188 -9.88 -19.62 8.37
CA LEU A 188 -9.12 -20.87 8.32
C LEU A 188 -8.36 -21.04 6.99
N PRO A 189 -8.97 -20.79 5.81
CA PRO A 189 -8.24 -20.71 4.56
C PRO A 189 -7.11 -19.66 4.57
N ALA A 190 -7.39 -18.44 5.06
CA ALA A 190 -6.41 -17.37 5.14
C ALA A 190 -5.19 -17.74 5.99
N LEU A 191 -5.40 -18.37 7.15
CA LEU A 191 -4.32 -18.85 8.02
C LEU A 191 -3.45 -19.90 7.32
N LYS A 192 -4.06 -20.87 6.61
CA LYS A 192 -3.31 -21.87 5.84
C LYS A 192 -2.47 -21.23 4.73
N MET A 193 -2.99 -20.20 4.06
CA MET A 193 -2.26 -19.45 3.05
C MET A 193 -1.10 -18.64 3.66
N ALA A 194 -1.31 -18.03 4.84
CA ALA A 194 -0.25 -17.34 5.58
C ALA A 194 0.87 -18.31 6.01
N ASP A 195 0.52 -19.51 6.48
CA ASP A 195 1.48 -20.55 6.82
C ASP A 195 2.31 -21.02 5.62
N ALA A 196 1.66 -21.23 4.47
CA ALA A 196 2.36 -21.59 3.24
C ALA A 196 3.33 -20.46 2.80
N LEU A 197 2.90 -19.21 2.88
CA LEU A 197 3.73 -18.05 2.56
C LEU A 197 4.92 -17.91 3.53
N LEU A 198 4.72 -18.14 4.83
CA LEU A 198 5.80 -18.14 5.81
C LEU A 198 6.84 -19.23 5.52
N SER A 199 6.39 -20.44 5.14
CA SER A 199 7.31 -21.51 4.73
C SER A 199 8.14 -21.09 3.52
N GLU A 200 7.50 -20.53 2.49
CA GLU A 200 8.16 -20.04 1.28
C GLU A 200 9.21 -18.96 1.61
N ILE A 201 8.87 -17.97 2.45
CA ILE A 201 9.80 -16.91 2.86
C ILE A 201 11.00 -17.47 3.64
N ASN A 202 10.80 -18.48 4.47
CA ASN A 202 11.88 -19.09 5.25
C ASN A 202 12.85 -19.91 4.39
N GLU A 203 12.39 -20.48 3.28
CA GLU A 203 13.21 -21.22 2.32
C GLU A 203 14.04 -20.30 1.42
N LEU A 204 13.62 -19.04 1.26
CA LEU A 204 14.31 -18.08 0.40
C LEU A 204 15.51 -17.43 1.11
N ASN A 205 16.60 -17.30 0.36
CA ASN A 205 17.80 -16.60 0.81
C ASN A 205 17.68 -15.09 0.59
N LEU A 206 16.85 -14.44 1.40
CA LEU A 206 16.57 -13.00 1.33
C LEU A 206 17.57 -12.20 2.15
N GLY A 207 17.86 -10.97 1.70
CA GLY A 207 18.55 -9.98 2.53
C GLY A 207 17.70 -9.59 3.74
N ALA A 208 18.35 -9.09 4.80
CA ALA A 208 17.66 -8.70 6.03
C ALA A 208 16.53 -7.67 5.80
N PRO A 209 16.71 -6.57 5.01
CA PRO A 209 15.63 -5.63 4.73
C PRO A 209 14.38 -6.31 4.14
N ASP A 210 14.58 -7.10 3.09
CA ASP A 210 13.51 -7.78 2.36
C ASP A 210 12.76 -8.77 3.26
N LYS A 211 13.52 -9.50 4.09
CA LYS A 211 12.96 -10.47 5.04
C LYS A 211 12.20 -9.79 6.16
N ILE A 212 12.69 -8.68 6.71
CA ILE A 212 11.99 -7.88 7.73
C ILE A 212 10.67 -7.34 7.18
N ALA A 213 10.68 -6.78 5.97
CA ALA A 213 9.48 -6.28 5.30
C ALA A 213 8.44 -7.39 5.07
N ALA A 214 8.88 -8.59 4.63
CA ALA A 214 8.02 -9.74 4.42
C ALA A 214 7.43 -10.28 5.75
N ILE A 215 8.25 -10.38 6.79
CA ILE A 215 7.84 -10.84 8.13
C ILE A 215 6.83 -9.87 8.75
N SER A 216 7.02 -8.57 8.60
CA SER A 216 6.09 -7.54 9.11
C SER A 216 4.69 -7.74 8.51
N LYS A 217 4.61 -7.92 7.18
CA LYS A 217 3.33 -8.22 6.50
C LYS A 217 2.68 -9.49 7.02
N LEU A 218 3.45 -10.57 7.20
CA LEU A 218 2.93 -11.82 7.75
C LEU A 218 2.45 -11.68 9.19
N ALA A 219 3.18 -10.97 10.06
CA ALA A 219 2.76 -10.74 11.43
C ALA A 219 1.38 -10.05 11.49
N ASN A 220 1.14 -9.08 10.60
CA ASN A 220 -0.18 -8.42 10.48
C ASN A 220 -1.28 -9.42 10.09
N LEU A 221 -1.01 -10.29 9.12
CA LEU A 221 -1.96 -11.33 8.72
C LEU A 221 -2.25 -12.31 9.86
N TYR A 222 -1.25 -12.69 10.66
CA TYR A 222 -1.46 -13.56 11.81
C TYR A 222 -2.28 -12.88 12.90
N TYR A 223 -2.09 -11.58 13.17
CA TYR A 223 -3.00 -10.83 14.06
C TYR A 223 -4.43 -10.82 13.53
N LYS A 224 -4.65 -10.54 12.24
CA LYS A 224 -5.97 -10.61 11.62
C LYS A 224 -6.59 -12.03 11.66
N CYS A 225 -5.74 -13.06 11.78
CA CYS A 225 -6.14 -14.45 12.00
C CYS A 225 -6.27 -14.84 13.49
N ASP A 226 -6.22 -13.90 14.43
CA ASP A 226 -5.97 -14.02 15.88
C ASP A 226 -4.95 -15.11 16.29
N ASP A 227 -3.94 -15.37 15.47
CA ASP A 227 -2.76 -16.13 15.88
C ASP A 227 -1.72 -15.15 16.47
N VAL A 228 -2.09 -14.59 17.62
CA VAL A 228 -1.34 -13.54 18.33
C VAL A 228 0.07 -14.00 18.69
N GLU A 229 0.22 -15.25 19.13
CA GLU A 229 1.52 -15.81 19.52
C GLU A 229 2.48 -15.88 18.33
N LYS A 230 1.99 -16.34 17.16
CA LYS A 230 2.81 -16.41 15.95
C LYS A 230 3.15 -15.02 15.41
N ALA A 231 2.22 -14.08 15.48
CA ALA A 231 2.48 -12.69 15.14
C ALA A 231 3.60 -12.08 16.02
N ARG A 232 3.55 -12.29 17.34
CA ARG A 232 4.61 -11.83 18.27
C ARG A 232 5.97 -12.46 18.00
N MET A 233 5.98 -13.76 17.76
CA MET A 233 7.21 -14.47 17.44
C MET A 233 7.84 -13.90 16.16
N LEU A 234 7.03 -13.62 15.14
CA LEU A 234 7.51 -12.97 13.91
C LEU A 234 8.06 -11.57 14.15
N LEU A 235 7.37 -10.74 14.93
CA LEU A 235 7.85 -9.40 15.28
C LEU A 235 9.18 -9.45 16.05
N SER A 236 9.29 -10.37 17.01
CA SER A 236 10.52 -10.57 17.79
C SER A 236 11.68 -11.04 16.92
N ASN A 237 11.43 -11.99 16.03
CA ASN A 237 12.41 -12.47 15.05
C ASN A 237 12.84 -11.37 14.08
N GLY A 238 11.89 -10.52 13.63
CA GLY A 238 12.17 -9.37 12.78
C GLY A 238 13.06 -8.34 13.48
N ALA A 239 12.76 -8.03 14.74
CA ALA A 239 13.57 -7.12 15.56
C ALA A 239 14.99 -7.67 15.80
N GLN A 240 15.12 -8.97 16.08
CA GLN A 240 16.42 -9.62 16.23
C GLN A 240 17.22 -9.60 14.91
N LEU A 241 16.57 -9.91 13.79
CA LEU A 241 17.20 -9.87 12.47
C LEU A 241 17.69 -8.46 12.12
N TYR A 242 16.94 -7.43 12.50
CA TYR A 242 17.38 -6.04 12.38
C TYR A 242 18.67 -5.81 13.18
N ASP A 243 18.72 -6.22 14.44
CA ASP A 243 19.90 -6.00 15.31
C ASP A 243 21.15 -6.71 14.78
N GLU A 244 21.00 -7.93 14.29
CA GLU A 244 22.09 -8.70 13.68
C GLU A 244 22.61 -8.04 12.39
N ALA A 245 21.71 -7.43 11.63
CA ALA A 245 22.03 -6.85 10.32
C ALA A 245 22.25 -5.33 10.33
N GLU A 246 22.05 -4.62 11.45
CA GLU A 246 21.94 -3.16 11.54
C GLU A 246 23.05 -2.44 10.77
N LYS A 247 24.29 -2.87 10.97
CA LYS A 247 25.49 -2.27 10.34
C LYS A 247 25.54 -2.45 8.81
N SER A 248 24.90 -3.49 8.29
CA SER A 248 24.81 -3.77 6.85
C SER A 248 23.59 -3.12 6.18
N ILE A 249 22.58 -2.75 6.96
CA ILE A 249 21.40 -2.04 6.46
C ILE A 249 21.81 -0.61 6.11
N VAL A 250 21.46 -0.19 4.90
CA VAL A 250 21.69 1.18 4.43
C VAL A 250 21.02 2.12 5.42
N ASN A 251 21.77 3.12 5.88
CA ASN A 251 21.31 4.04 6.92
C ASN A 251 19.92 4.61 6.62
N ILE A 252 19.66 4.91 5.34
CA ILE A 252 18.39 5.52 4.96
C ILE A 252 17.16 4.63 5.22
N ASP A 253 17.32 3.31 5.20
CA ASP A 253 16.24 2.32 5.30
C ASP A 253 15.96 1.88 6.75
N ARG A 254 16.85 2.21 7.69
CA ARG A 254 16.81 1.70 9.06
C ARG A 254 15.54 2.09 9.81
N CYS A 255 15.17 3.37 9.73
CA CYS A 255 13.95 3.87 10.36
C CYS A 255 12.71 3.19 9.77
N GLU A 256 12.65 3.07 8.44
CA GLU A 256 11.50 2.48 7.75
C GLU A 256 11.30 1.01 8.14
N LEU A 257 12.37 0.21 8.20
CA LEU A 257 12.26 -1.20 8.57
C LEU A 257 11.76 -1.42 10.01
N LEU A 258 12.20 -0.57 10.95
CA LEU A 258 11.71 -0.61 12.33
C LEU A 258 10.26 -0.15 12.44
N LEU A 259 9.86 0.86 11.65
CA LEU A 259 8.47 1.30 11.57
C LEU A 259 7.54 0.21 11.05
N MET A 260 7.94 -0.55 10.01
CA MET A 260 7.14 -1.66 9.49
C MET A 260 6.81 -2.69 10.58
N LEU A 261 7.76 -2.98 11.48
CA LEU A 261 7.53 -3.88 12.60
C LEU A 261 6.65 -3.22 13.68
N ALA A 262 6.89 -1.93 13.98
CA ALA A 262 6.15 -1.19 15.00
C ALA A 262 4.65 -1.06 14.66
N GLU A 263 4.33 -0.74 13.41
CA GLU A 263 2.96 -0.55 12.92
C GLU A 263 2.08 -1.78 13.10
N VAL A 264 2.71 -2.96 13.03
CA VAL A 264 2.02 -4.24 13.16
C VAL A 264 1.81 -4.63 14.63
N ALA A 265 2.59 -4.07 15.55
CA ALA A 265 2.50 -4.34 16.98
C ALA A 265 1.34 -3.56 17.66
N HIS A 266 0.13 -3.60 17.12
CA HIS A 266 -0.98 -2.73 17.52
C HIS A 266 -1.89 -3.28 18.64
N THR A 267 -1.68 -4.52 19.11
CA THR A 267 -2.52 -5.11 20.19
C THR A 267 -2.02 -4.67 21.57
N SER A 268 -2.93 -4.56 22.55
CA SER A 268 -2.60 -4.15 23.93
C SER A 268 -1.50 -5.01 24.55
N GLU A 269 -1.54 -6.30 24.25
CA GLU A 269 -0.58 -7.28 24.73
C GLU A 269 0.80 -7.20 24.02
N SER A 270 0.92 -6.43 22.94
CA SER A 270 2.17 -6.18 22.20
C SER A 270 2.65 -4.73 22.31
N ALA A 271 2.00 -3.90 23.13
CA ALA A 271 2.32 -2.48 23.30
C ALA A 271 3.77 -2.23 23.72
N GLY A 272 4.35 -3.11 24.56
CA GLY A 272 5.76 -3.00 24.95
C GLY A 272 6.74 -3.16 23.79
N ILE A 273 6.46 -4.12 22.88
CA ILE A 273 7.27 -4.33 21.67
C ILE A 273 7.12 -3.15 20.71
N ARG A 274 5.89 -2.65 20.56
CA ARG A 274 5.58 -1.49 19.73
C ARG A 274 6.36 -0.24 20.14
N ASP A 275 6.30 0.09 21.43
CA ASP A 275 6.92 1.30 21.95
C ASP A 275 8.45 1.24 21.86
N ASP A 276 9.05 0.05 22.09
CA ASP A 276 10.48 -0.20 21.85
C ASP A 276 10.86 0.02 20.38
N LEU A 277 10.08 -0.53 19.44
CA LEU A 277 10.36 -0.41 18.01
C LEU A 277 10.22 1.03 17.52
N TYR A 278 9.20 1.79 17.95
CA TYR A 278 9.09 3.21 17.61
C TYR A 278 10.25 4.03 18.18
N LEU A 279 10.68 3.75 19.42
CA LEU A 279 11.83 4.42 20.01
C LEU A 279 13.11 4.13 19.24
N ARG A 280 13.32 2.87 18.84
CA ARG A 280 14.48 2.47 18.03
C ARG A 280 14.43 3.09 16.63
N ALA A 281 13.25 3.18 16.01
CA ALA A 281 13.08 3.85 14.72
C ALA A 281 13.50 5.33 14.82
N LEU A 282 13.06 6.01 15.88
CA LEU A 282 13.44 7.38 16.17
C LEU A 282 14.96 7.50 16.40
N GLN A 283 15.59 6.57 17.14
CA GLN A 283 17.04 6.54 17.32
C GLN A 283 17.78 6.36 15.99
N ALA A 284 17.32 5.46 15.13
CA ALA A 284 17.87 5.28 13.78
C ALA A 284 17.78 6.57 12.95
N ALA A 285 16.69 7.33 13.09
CA ALA A 285 16.52 8.61 12.41
C ALA A 285 17.57 9.66 12.81
N PHE A 286 18.12 9.58 14.04
CA PHE A 286 19.15 10.49 14.53
C PHE A 286 20.57 10.16 14.05
N VAL A 287 20.80 8.98 13.47
CA VAL A 287 22.11 8.59 12.95
C VAL A 287 22.32 9.27 11.59
N ASN A 288 22.64 10.56 11.60
CA ASN A 288 22.94 11.36 10.41
C ASN A 288 24.28 12.10 10.60
N VAL A 289 25.01 12.32 9.51
CA VAL A 289 26.32 13.02 9.48
C VAL A 289 26.24 14.41 10.16
N ASN A 290 25.06 15.03 10.14
CA ASN A 290 24.83 16.36 10.73
C ASN A 290 24.27 16.33 12.16
N HIS A 291 24.21 15.16 12.81
CA HIS A 291 23.62 14.96 14.15
C HIS A 291 22.19 15.50 14.32
N ARG A 292 21.48 15.71 13.21
CA ARG A 292 20.06 16.09 13.17
C ARG A 292 19.24 14.94 12.62
N PRO A 293 18.05 14.68 13.19
CA PRO A 293 17.18 13.64 12.68
C PRO A 293 16.79 13.96 11.25
N ARG A 294 16.69 12.94 10.40
CA ARG A 294 16.17 13.13 9.04
C ARG A 294 14.71 13.55 9.14
N ALA A 295 14.38 14.70 8.54
CA ALA A 295 13.02 15.24 8.59
C ALA A 295 11.99 14.26 7.98
N GLU A 296 12.40 13.51 6.96
CA GLU A 296 11.59 12.46 6.32
C GLU A 296 11.24 11.35 7.31
N ASP A 297 12.22 10.78 8.00
CA ASP A 297 12.02 9.73 9.00
C ASP A 297 11.10 10.18 10.13
N VAL A 298 11.30 11.38 10.67
CA VAL A 298 10.47 11.84 11.79
C VAL A 298 9.06 12.19 11.33
N THR A 299 8.92 12.75 10.13
CA THR A 299 7.60 12.88 9.51
C THR A 299 6.94 11.51 9.39
N GLN A 300 7.66 10.49 8.92
CA GLN A 300 7.15 9.13 8.79
C GLN A 300 6.72 8.52 10.13
N ILE A 301 7.51 8.72 11.20
CA ILE A 301 7.15 8.28 12.56
C ILE A 301 5.86 8.95 13.03
N TYR A 302 5.73 10.27 12.89
CA TYR A 302 4.51 10.98 13.26
C TYR A 302 3.29 10.55 12.44
N CYS A 303 3.46 10.36 11.12
CA CYS A 303 2.43 9.80 10.25
C CYS A 303 1.96 8.44 10.78
N SER A 304 2.93 7.56 11.07
CA SER A 304 2.69 6.20 11.52
C SER A 304 1.93 6.16 12.85
N LEU A 305 2.35 6.95 13.84
CA LEU A 305 1.66 7.07 15.13
C LEU A 305 0.21 7.57 14.96
N ALA A 306 0.01 8.60 14.12
CA ALA A 306 -1.30 9.18 13.89
C ALA A 306 -2.25 8.20 13.18
N VAL A 307 -1.79 7.55 12.11
CA VAL A 307 -2.59 6.59 11.32
C VAL A 307 -2.98 5.38 12.17
N ASN A 308 -2.07 4.89 13.01
CA ASN A 308 -2.32 3.73 13.85
C ASN A 308 -2.94 4.08 15.21
N GLN A 309 -3.29 5.35 15.45
CA GLN A 309 -3.87 5.85 16.71
C GLN A 309 -3.05 5.44 17.95
N VAL A 310 -1.73 5.49 17.83
CA VAL A 310 -0.81 5.13 18.90
C VAL A 310 -0.44 6.38 19.68
N GLU A 311 -0.85 6.44 20.94
CA GLU A 311 -0.29 7.42 21.87
C GLU A 311 1.18 7.08 22.14
N PRO A 312 2.12 8.00 21.89
CA PRO A 312 3.52 7.75 22.16
C PRO A 312 3.72 7.58 23.67
N GLY A 313 4.36 6.47 24.07
CA GLY A 313 4.77 6.28 25.46
C GLY A 313 5.63 7.43 25.99
N GLU A 314 5.76 7.53 27.31
CA GLU A 314 6.44 8.65 28.00
C GLU A 314 7.84 8.93 27.44
N LEU A 315 8.63 7.87 27.21
CA LEU A 315 9.99 7.98 26.69
C LEU A 315 10.05 8.44 25.22
N LEU A 316 9.09 8.01 24.39
CA LEU A 316 8.99 8.46 23.00
C LEU A 316 8.58 9.94 22.96
N SER A 317 7.60 10.32 23.79
CA SER A 317 7.16 11.72 23.95
C SER A 317 8.30 12.63 24.40
N LEU A 318 9.03 12.25 25.44
CA LEU A 318 10.19 13.01 25.94
C LEU A 318 11.29 13.13 24.87
N THR A 319 11.57 12.05 24.11
CA THR A 319 12.60 12.09 23.07
C THR A 319 12.20 12.98 21.90
N LEU A 320 10.91 13.03 21.57
CA LEU A 320 10.36 13.96 20.59
C LEU A 320 10.46 15.41 21.11
N ASP A 321 10.10 15.67 22.37
CA ASP A 321 10.11 17.02 22.94
C ASP A 321 11.53 17.59 23.17
N GLU A 322 12.45 16.81 23.76
CA GLU A 322 13.81 17.25 24.10
C GLU A 322 14.67 17.58 22.87
N LYS A 323 14.44 16.88 21.75
CA LYS A 323 15.25 17.03 20.53
C LYS A 323 14.62 17.97 19.49
N TYR A 324 13.32 18.27 19.59
CA TYR A 324 12.63 19.23 18.72
C TYR A 324 12.38 20.61 19.33
N SER A 325 12.50 20.77 20.65
CA SER A 325 12.54 22.09 21.32
C SER A 325 13.75 22.94 20.90
N VAL A 326 14.77 22.33 20.28
CA VAL A 326 15.95 23.02 19.72
C VAL A 326 15.76 23.48 18.25
N LEU A 327 14.69 23.06 17.57
CA LEU A 327 14.42 23.41 16.16
C LEU A 327 13.42 24.56 15.97
N VAL A 328 12.80 25.07 17.04
CA VAL A 328 11.88 26.22 16.99
C VAL A 328 12.59 27.56 17.27
N ILE A 329 13.89 27.52 17.57
CA ILE A 329 14.73 28.71 17.72
C ILE A 329 15.90 28.55 16.77
N TYR A 330 15.75 29.03 15.53
CA TYR A 330 16.72 29.71 14.65
C TYR A 330 16.19 29.74 13.22
#